data_AF-U6M836-F1
#
_entry.id   AF-U6M836-F1
#
_cell.length_a   1.000
_cell.length_b   1.000
_cell.length_c   1.000
_cell.angle_alpha   90.00
_cell.angle_beta   90.00
_cell.angle_gamma   90.00
#
_symmetry.space_group_name_H-M   'P 1'
#
loop_
_entity.id
_entity.type
_entity.pdbx_description
1 polymer ?
#
loop_
_entity_poly.entity_id
_entity_poly.type
_entity_poly.pdbx_seq_one_letter_code
_entity_poly.pdbx_strand_id
1 'polypeptide(L)'
;AVLYCVSFIECPTDLHVDFQVKAIIFGLCFFHAVLLERKRFGPRGWNMNYPFSMGDLRDSAMVLLNYMEQQQGGSKVPWDDLKYIFGEIMYGGHIIDPRDRLVCNTYLNFYMQASCAFSFIAPFPFYFTNFF
;
A
#
# COMPACT_ATOMS: atom_id res chain seq x y z
N ALA A 1 1.61 5.08 10.26
CA ALA A 1 1.21 4.84 8.88
C ALA A 1 0.82 6.14 8.15
N VAL A 2 -0.28 6.82 8.50
CA VAL A 2 -0.72 8.05 7.82
C VAL A 2 0.32 9.18 7.87
N LEU A 3 0.89 9.47 9.04
CA LEU A 3 1.99 10.43 9.20
C LEU A 3 3.26 10.07 8.39
N TYR A 4 3.53 8.77 8.20
CA TYR A 4 4.67 8.32 7.39
C TYR A 4 4.39 8.50 5.89
N CYS A 5 3.13 8.32 5.48
CA CYS A 5 2.68 8.63 4.12
C CYS A 5 2.86 10.12 3.81
N VAL A 6 2.54 11.00 4.78
CA VAL A 6 2.79 12.45 4.67
C VAL A 6 4.28 12.74 4.53
N SER A 7 5.15 12.18 5.39
CA SER A 7 6.60 12.41 5.31
C SER A 7 7.28 11.84 4.06
N PHE A 8 6.75 10.75 3.48
CA PHE A 8 7.27 10.16 2.23
C PHE A 8 6.80 10.94 0.98
N ILE A 9 5.60 11.55 1.04
CA ILE A 9 5.06 12.41 -0.03
C ILE A 9 5.69 13.82 0.00
N GLU A 10 6.05 14.33 1.18
CA GLU A 10 6.60 15.67 1.38
C GLU A 10 8.12 15.80 1.10
N CYS A 11 8.82 14.72 0.72
CA CYS A 11 10.25 14.81 0.44
C CYS A 11 10.50 15.70 -0.80
N PRO A 12 11.16 16.88 -0.66
CA PRO A 12 11.30 17.86 -1.75
C PRO A 12 12.12 17.40 -2.95
N THR A 13 12.74 16.21 -2.88
CA THR A 13 13.58 15.65 -3.94
C THR A 13 12.82 14.80 -4.97
N ASP A 14 11.54 14.49 -4.76
CA ASP A 14 10.74 13.57 -5.61
C ASP A 14 9.76 14.29 -6.56
N LEU A 15 10.17 15.43 -7.13
CA LEU A 15 9.38 16.20 -8.11
C LEU A 15 9.00 15.38 -9.37
N HIS A 16 9.57 14.19 -9.57
CA HIS A 16 9.44 13.34 -10.76
C HIS A 16 8.68 12.01 -10.54
N VAL A 17 7.98 11.84 -9.41
CA VAL A 17 7.16 10.63 -9.17
C VAL A 17 5.76 10.81 -9.77
N ASP A 18 5.38 9.89 -10.68
CA ASP A 18 4.09 9.90 -11.38
C ASP A 18 2.91 9.90 -10.38
N PHE A 19 1.85 10.64 -10.72
CA PHE A 19 0.60 10.69 -9.96
C PHE A 19 0.04 9.28 -9.67
N GLN A 20 0.15 8.35 -10.62
CA GLN A 20 -0.28 6.98 -10.45
C GLN A 20 0.47 6.27 -9.31
N VAL A 21 1.79 6.48 -9.23
CA VAL A 21 2.63 5.89 -8.18
C VAL A 21 2.25 6.44 -6.81
N LYS A 22 2.02 7.76 -6.71
CA LYS A 22 1.57 8.41 -5.46
C LYS A 22 0.23 7.83 -4.99
N ALA A 23 -0.71 7.61 -5.90
CA ALA A 23 -2.00 6.99 -5.60
C ALA A 23 -1.86 5.56 -5.05
N ILE A 24 -0.97 4.77 -5.65
CA ILE A 24 -0.70 3.39 -5.20
C ILE A 24 -0.02 3.37 -3.83
N ILE A 25 0.96 4.25 -3.59
CA ILE A 25 1.61 4.40 -2.27
C ILE A 25 0.58 4.74 -1.19
N PHE A 26 -0.37 5.63 -1.50
CA PHE A 26 -1.44 5.95 -0.57
C PHE A 26 -2.32 4.72 -0.28
N GLY A 27 -2.75 3.98 -1.31
CA GLY A 27 -3.46 2.71 -1.13
C GLY A 27 -2.67 1.71 -0.26
N LEU A 28 -1.36 1.61 -0.46
CA LEU A 28 -0.46 0.77 0.33
C LEU A 28 -0.39 1.22 1.81
N CYS A 29 -0.35 2.53 2.07
CA CYS A 29 -0.38 3.08 3.43
C CYS A 29 -1.68 2.71 4.15
N PHE A 30 -2.84 2.81 3.48
CA PHE A 30 -4.13 2.43 4.06
C PHE A 30 -4.22 0.94 4.33
N PHE A 31 -3.80 0.12 3.36
CA PHE A 31 -3.70 -1.33 3.53
C PHE A 31 -2.86 -1.69 4.76
N HIS A 32 -1.64 -1.15 4.86
CA HIS A 32 -0.75 -1.36 5.99
C HIS A 32 -1.39 -0.94 7.33
N ALA A 33 -2.02 0.24 7.37
CA ALA A 33 -2.69 0.74 8.57
C ALA A 33 -3.80 -0.20 9.04
N VAL A 34 -4.61 -0.75 8.11
CA VAL A 34 -5.67 -1.70 8.45
C VAL A 34 -5.11 -3.00 9.01
N LEU A 35 -4.01 -3.54 8.45
CA LEU A 35 -3.41 -4.77 8.97
C LEU A 35 -2.90 -4.59 10.41
N LEU A 36 -2.27 -3.45 10.69
CA LEU A 36 -1.83 -3.08 12.04
C LEU A 36 -3.02 -2.93 12.98
N GLU A 37 -4.09 -2.28 12.55
CA GLU A 37 -5.23 -2.01 13.43
C GLU A 37 -6.06 -3.26 13.73
N ARG A 38 -6.14 -4.20 12.79
CA ARG A 38 -6.70 -5.53 13.02
C ARG A 38 -5.98 -6.28 14.13
N LYS A 39 -4.66 -6.11 14.28
CA LYS A 39 -3.89 -6.73 15.37
C LYS A 39 -4.40 -6.36 16.76
N ARG A 40 -5.01 -5.18 16.92
CA ARG A 40 -5.59 -4.72 18.21
C ARG A 40 -6.80 -5.54 18.64
N PHE A 41 -7.44 -6.28 17.74
CA PHE A 41 -8.61 -7.13 18.04
C PHE A 41 -8.22 -8.57 18.42
N GLY A 42 -6.92 -8.86 18.58
CA GLY A 42 -6.43 -10.18 18.98
C GLY A 42 -6.88 -11.28 18.01
N PRO A 43 -7.31 -12.47 18.51
CA PRO A 43 -7.75 -13.59 17.68
C PRO A 43 -8.91 -13.30 16.72
N ARG A 44 -9.68 -12.22 16.95
CA ARG A 44 -10.75 -11.80 16.02
C ARG A 44 -10.21 -11.00 14.83
N GLY A 45 -9.04 -10.39 14.97
CA GLY A 45 -8.36 -9.69 13.89
C GLY A 45 -7.47 -10.60 13.07
N TRP A 46 -6.68 -11.43 13.74
CA TRP A 46 -5.77 -12.40 13.12
C TRP A 46 -5.76 -13.67 13.94
N ASN A 47 -5.76 -14.83 13.29
CA ASN A 47 -5.63 -16.11 13.99
C ASN A 47 -4.26 -16.24 14.67
N MET A 48 -3.21 -15.66 14.05
CA MET A 48 -1.85 -15.63 14.61
C MET A 48 -1.29 -14.20 14.69
N ASN A 49 -0.27 -14.02 15.53
CA ASN A 49 0.38 -12.73 15.71
C ASN A 49 1.52 -12.53 14.69
N TYR A 50 1.26 -11.74 13.65
CA TYR A 50 2.27 -11.42 12.64
C TYR A 50 3.08 -10.16 13.00
N PRO A 51 4.39 -10.12 12.70
CA PRO A 51 5.28 -9.03 13.06
C PRO A 51 5.29 -7.89 12.02
N PHE A 52 4.13 -7.51 11.46
CA PHE A 52 4.05 -6.39 10.51
C PHE A 52 4.62 -5.10 11.11
N SER A 53 5.46 -4.43 10.34
CA SER A 53 6.28 -3.31 10.78
C SER A 53 6.33 -2.20 9.71
N MET A 54 6.82 -1.03 10.10
CA MET A 54 7.07 0.05 9.14
C MET A 54 8.12 -0.32 8.06
N GLY A 55 8.97 -1.32 8.33
CA GLY A 55 9.90 -1.86 7.34
C GLY A 55 9.18 -2.47 6.15
N ASP A 56 8.12 -3.25 6.40
CA ASP A 56 7.33 -3.89 5.34
C ASP A 56 6.68 -2.86 4.41
N LEU A 57 6.19 -1.74 4.97
CA LEU A 57 5.65 -0.64 4.19
C LEU A 57 6.73 0.05 3.35
N ARG A 58 7.89 0.35 3.95
CA ARG A 58 9.01 1.02 3.26
C ARG A 58 9.56 0.16 2.13
N ASP A 59 9.81 -1.12 2.38
CA ASP A 59 10.35 -2.04 1.39
C ASP A 59 9.35 -2.26 0.25
N SER A 60 8.05 -2.35 0.57
CA SER A 60 7.00 -2.45 -0.45
C SER A 60 6.94 -1.18 -1.33
N ALA A 61 7.11 0.01 -0.75
CA ALA A 61 7.15 1.26 -1.50
C ALA A 61 8.41 1.36 -2.39
N MET A 62 9.57 0.92 -1.90
CA MET A 62 10.80 0.86 -2.72
C MET A 62 10.66 -0.13 -3.87
N VAL A 63 10.08 -1.31 -3.64
CA VAL A 63 9.81 -2.29 -4.69
C VAL A 63 8.86 -1.71 -5.73
N LEU A 64 7.80 -1.02 -5.32
CA LEU A 64 6.89 -0.34 -6.25
C LEU A 64 7.61 0.68 -7.13
N LEU A 65 8.44 1.55 -6.53
CA LEU A 65 9.18 2.59 -7.27
C LEU A 65 10.10 1.95 -8.31
N ASN A 66 10.91 0.99 -7.90
CA ASN A 66 11.83 0.28 -8.79
C ASN A 66 11.09 -0.47 -9.90
N TYR A 67 9.98 -1.12 -9.56
CA TYR A 67 9.17 -1.86 -10.53
C TYR A 67 8.55 -0.90 -11.56
N MET A 68 8.03 0.25 -11.14
CA MET A 68 7.44 1.24 -12.04
C MET A 68 8.48 1.95 -12.91
N GLU A 69 9.67 2.20 -12.37
CA GLU A 69 10.80 2.76 -13.13
C GLU A 69 11.25 1.83 -14.26
N GLN A 70 11.28 0.52 -14.01
CA GLN A 70 11.60 -0.48 -15.05
C GLN A 70 10.52 -0.61 -16.13
N GLN A 71 9.28 -0.23 -15.83
CA GLN A 71 8.14 -0.29 -16.74
C GLN A 71 7.93 1.02 -17.53
N GLN A 72 8.89 1.96 -17.52
CA GLN A 72 8.85 3.22 -18.26
C GLN A 72 8.58 2.99 -19.77
N GLY A 73 7.30 3.03 -20.15
CA GLY A 73 6.80 2.69 -21.48
C GLY A 73 5.42 2.02 -21.48
N GLY A 74 5.00 1.44 -20.35
CA GLY A 74 3.66 0.88 -20.16
C GLY A 74 2.66 1.93 -19.69
N SER A 75 1.61 2.21 -20.47
CA SER A 75 0.57 3.19 -20.08
C SER A 75 -0.39 2.68 -18.98
N LYS A 76 -0.27 1.41 -18.57
CA LYS A 76 -1.24 0.75 -17.68
C LYS A 76 -0.54 0.18 -16.45
N VAL A 77 -1.07 0.51 -15.27
CA VAL A 77 -0.65 -0.08 -13.99
C VAL A 77 -0.89 -1.60 -14.00
N PRO A 78 0.13 -2.43 -13.74
CA PRO A 78 0.00 -3.89 -13.69
C PRO A 78 -0.48 -4.33 -12.28
N TRP A 79 -1.78 -4.15 -12.04
CA TRP A 79 -2.40 -4.43 -10.74
C TRP A 79 -2.21 -5.85 -10.25
N ASP A 80 -2.22 -6.85 -11.13
CA ASP A 80 -2.09 -8.25 -10.76
C ASP A 80 -0.68 -8.56 -10.23
N ASP A 81 0.36 -8.01 -10.87
CA ASP A 81 1.74 -8.13 -10.40
C ASP A 81 1.93 -7.44 -9.05
N LEU A 82 1.39 -6.22 -8.87
CA LEU A 82 1.45 -5.51 -7.60
C LEU A 82 0.75 -6.28 -6.47
N LYS A 83 -0.43 -6.83 -6.74
CA LYS A 83 -1.16 -7.65 -5.76
C LYS A 83 -0.39 -8.92 -5.42
N TYR A 84 0.27 -9.55 -6.39
CA TYR A 84 1.12 -10.71 -6.14
C TYR A 84 2.34 -10.34 -5.29
N ILE A 85 3.06 -9.28 -5.65
CA ILE A 85 4.23 -8.80 -4.92
C ILE A 85 3.85 -8.46 -3.48
N PHE A 86 2.82 -7.65 -3.24
CA PHE A 86 2.47 -7.24 -1.88
C PHE A 86 1.81 -8.36 -1.07
N GLY A 87 0.92 -9.15 -1.70
CA GLY A 87 0.10 -10.15 -1.03
C GLY A 87 0.80 -11.48 -0.80
N GLU A 88 1.64 -11.92 -1.73
CA GLU A 88 2.32 -13.21 -1.64
C GLU A 88 3.76 -13.06 -1.12
N ILE A 89 4.48 -12.02 -1.54
CA ILE A 89 5.91 -11.82 -1.20
C ILE A 89 6.07 -10.95 0.04
N MET A 90 5.59 -9.69 0.03
CA MET A 90 5.90 -8.72 1.08
C MET A 90 5.18 -9.02 2.40
N TYR A 91 3.86 -8.81 2.46
CA TYR A 91 3.06 -9.11 3.65
C TYR A 91 2.81 -10.61 3.77
N GLY A 92 2.72 -11.24 2.61
CA GLY A 92 2.48 -12.64 2.48
C GLY A 92 3.52 -13.54 3.13
N GLY A 93 4.80 -13.18 3.06
CA GLY A 93 5.88 -13.97 3.65
C GLY A 93 5.75 -14.16 5.17
N HIS A 94 4.98 -13.31 5.85
CA HIS A 94 4.72 -13.42 7.29
C HIS A 94 3.55 -14.36 7.62
N ILE A 95 2.60 -14.54 6.70
CA ILE A 95 1.31 -15.17 6.97
C ILE A 95 1.39 -16.67 6.69
N ILE A 96 1.20 -17.47 7.75
CA ILE A 96 1.28 -18.94 7.66
C ILE A 96 -0.13 -19.57 7.65
N ASP A 97 -1.13 -18.95 8.28
CA ASP A 97 -2.51 -19.48 8.31
C ASP A 97 -3.26 -19.15 7.00
N PRO A 98 -3.85 -20.14 6.32
CA PRO A 98 -4.55 -19.92 5.05
C PRO A 98 -5.78 -19.00 5.16
N ARG A 99 -6.45 -18.93 6.31
CA ARG A 99 -7.62 -18.04 6.47
C ARG A 99 -7.16 -16.60 6.65
N ASP A 100 -6.11 -16.38 7.42
CA ASP A 100 -5.46 -15.07 7.53
C ASP A 100 -4.94 -14.60 6.16
N ARG A 101 -4.43 -15.52 5.32
CA ARG A 101 -4.02 -15.23 3.93
C ARG A 101 -5.20 -14.70 3.10
N LEU A 102 -6.38 -15.32 3.22
CA LEU A 102 -7.60 -14.85 2.55
C LEU A 102 -8.00 -13.44 3.02
N VAL A 103 -7.91 -13.16 4.33
CA VAL A 103 -8.22 -11.84 4.88
C VAL A 103 -7.25 -10.79 4.34
N CYS A 104 -5.95 -11.07 4.36
CA CYS A 104 -4.92 -10.18 3.82
C CYS A 104 -5.19 -9.88 2.34
N ASN A 105 -5.40 -10.91 1.54
CA ASN A 105 -5.68 -10.76 0.10
C ASN A 105 -7.00 -10.03 -0.16
N THR A 106 -8.01 -10.16 0.71
CA THR A 106 -9.28 -9.41 0.59
C THR A 106 -9.05 -7.91 0.76
N TYR A 107 -8.33 -7.50 1.81
CA TYR A 107 -7.99 -6.09 2.00
C TYR A 107 -7.09 -5.57 0.90
N LEU A 108 -6.10 -6.36 0.47
CA LEU A 108 -5.20 -5.96 -0.59
C LEU A 108 -5.95 -5.72 -1.90
N ASN A 109 -6.84 -6.62 -2.30
CA ASN A 109 -7.68 -6.45 -3.48
C ASN A 109 -8.59 -5.21 -3.39
N PHE A 110 -9.08 -4.89 -2.18
CA PHE A 110 -9.89 -3.70 -1.97
C PHE A 110 -9.08 -2.40 -2.15
N TYR A 111 -7.86 -2.33 -1.61
CA TYR A 111 -7.03 -1.12 -1.68
C TYR A 111 -6.26 -0.99 -3.00
N MET A 112 -5.85 -2.10 -3.62
CA MET A 112 -5.03 -2.16 -4.84
C MET A 112 -5.88 -2.37 -6.09
N GLN A 113 -6.73 -1.39 -6.38
CA GLN A 113 -7.56 -1.36 -7.58
C GLN A 113 -7.64 0.06 -8.15
N ALA A 114 -7.82 0.16 -9.47
CA ALA A 114 -7.87 1.43 -10.19
C ALA A 114 -8.97 2.38 -9.68
N SER A 115 -10.12 1.83 -9.30
CA SER A 115 -11.24 2.59 -8.73
C SER A 115 -10.89 3.22 -7.38
N CYS A 116 -10.25 2.47 -6.50
CA CYS A 116 -9.84 2.94 -5.17
C CYS A 116 -8.77 4.02 -5.26
N ALA A 117 -7.80 3.87 -6.17
CA ALA A 117 -6.75 4.86 -6.39
C ALA A 117 -7.31 6.27 -6.66
N PHE A 118 -8.45 6.37 -7.36
CA PHE A 118 -9.12 7.64 -7.62
C PHE A 118 -9.95 8.13 -6.42
N SER A 119 -10.71 7.23 -5.77
CA SER A 119 -11.55 7.58 -4.62
C SER A 119 -10.79 7.78 -3.31
N PHE A 120 -9.50 7.46 -3.23
CA PHE A 120 -8.65 7.86 -2.12
C PHE A 120 -8.13 9.30 -2.27
N ILE A 121 -8.18 9.86 -3.48
CA ILE A 121 -7.76 11.23 -3.78
C ILE A 121 -8.96 12.18 -3.71
N ALA A 122 -10.13 11.73 -4.19
CA ALA A 122 -11.37 12.52 -4.24
C ALA A 122 -11.95 13.04 -2.89
N PRO A 123 -11.81 12.37 -1.73
CA PRO A 123 -12.27 12.88 -0.43
C PRO A 123 -11.19 13.68 0.32
N PHE A 124 -9.96 13.73 -0.18
CA PHE A 124 -8.89 14.57 0.36
C PHE A 124 -8.48 15.74 -0.57
N PRO A 125 -9.39 16.46 -1.26
CA PRO A 125 -9.00 17.59 -2.11
C PRO A 125 -8.44 18.75 -1.27
N PHE A 126 -8.89 18.92 -0.02
CA PHE A 126 -8.48 20.05 0.84
C PHE A 126 -7.07 19.95 1.43
N TYR A 127 -6.52 18.74 1.60
CA TYR A 127 -5.13 18.56 2.01
C TYR A 127 -4.16 18.60 0.83
N PHE A 128 -4.66 18.43 -0.40
CA PHE A 128 -3.85 18.44 -1.61
C PHE A 128 -3.65 19.84 -2.22
N THR A 129 -4.41 20.86 -1.80
CA THR A 129 -4.30 22.23 -2.38
C THR A 129 -3.61 23.25 -1.48
N ASN A 130 -3.36 22.94 -0.20
CA ASN A 130 -2.73 23.89 0.74
C ASN A 130 -1.24 23.59 1.03
N PHE A 131 -0.64 22.62 0.35
CA PHE A 131 0.78 22.28 0.47
C PHE A 131 1.46 21.96 -0.88
N PHE A 132 0.91 22.48 -1.98
CA PHE A 132 1.56 22.55 -3.29
C PHE A 132 1.75 24.01 -3.70
#